data_AF-A0A2D5AEK6-F1
#
_entry.id   AF-A0A2D5AEK6-F1
#
_cell.length_a   1.000
_cell.length_b   1.000
_cell.length_c   1.000
_cell.angle_alpha   90.00
_cell.angle_beta   90.00
_cell.angle_gamma   90.00
#
_symmetry.space_group_name_H-M   'P 1'
#
loop_
_entity.id
_entity.type
_entity.pdbx_description
1 polymer ?
#
loop_
_entity_poly.entity_id
_entity_poly.type
_entity_poly.pdbx_seq_one_letter_code
_entity_poly.pdbx_strand_id
1 'polypeptide(L)'
;MEMHPRFDQYDAIFGDDPQAYLEFLEALEATLTKSKRNLLEAAAAQDWNVISATRHSLKPTMTLLGAEPVNDLLNEWRPSMSDLDATELDGMLTQVLDAVADKKAKTA
;
A
#
# COMPACT_ATOMS: atom_id res chain seq x y z
N MET A 1 -5.60 5.20 -12.72
CA MET A 1 -4.20 5.18 -13.20
C MET A 1 -3.67 3.76 -13.06
N GLU A 2 -2.96 3.24 -14.06
CA GLU A 2 -2.27 1.94 -13.95
C GLU A 2 -0.93 2.16 -13.25
N MET A 3 -0.65 1.38 -12.21
CA MET A 3 0.60 1.40 -11.46
C MET A 3 1.31 0.07 -11.60
N HIS A 4 2.65 0.12 -11.61
CA HIS A 4 3.49 -1.07 -11.66
C HIS A 4 4.42 -1.09 -10.46
N PRO A 5 3.97 -1.61 -9.30
CA PRO A 5 4.81 -1.79 -8.14
C PRO A 5 6.07 -2.59 -8.48
N ARG A 6 7.22 -2.08 -8.04
CA ARG A 6 8.55 -2.64 -8.29
C ARG A 6 9.13 -3.22 -7.02
N PHE A 7 9.81 -4.35 -7.16
CA PHE A 7 10.39 -5.09 -6.03
C PHE A 7 11.92 -5.03 -6.02
N ASP A 8 12.55 -4.21 -6.88
CA ASP A 8 14.00 -4.15 -7.08
C ASP A 8 14.79 -4.02 -5.75
N GLN A 9 14.28 -3.20 -4.83
CA GLN A 9 14.92 -2.99 -3.53
C GLN A 9 14.74 -4.17 -2.58
N TYR A 10 13.57 -4.82 -2.59
CA TYR A 10 13.34 -6.02 -1.79
C TYR A 10 14.09 -7.23 -2.37
N ASP A 11 14.19 -7.33 -3.69
CA ASP A 11 15.00 -8.33 -4.39
C ASP A 11 16.48 -8.20 -4.02
N ALA A 12 17.00 -6.98 -3.90
CA ALA A 12 18.37 -6.74 -3.44
C ALA A 12 18.59 -7.09 -1.96
N ILE A 13 17.55 -7.07 -1.13
CA ILE A 13 17.63 -7.38 0.31
C ILE A 13 17.49 -8.89 0.57
N PHE A 14 16.57 -9.55 -0.13
CA PHE A 14 16.14 -10.92 0.17
C PHE A 14 16.45 -11.94 -0.94
N GLY A 15 17.01 -11.52 -2.08
CA GLY A 15 17.18 -12.38 -3.27
C GLY A 15 18.00 -13.66 -3.04
N ASP A 16 18.88 -13.67 -2.04
CA ASP A 16 19.70 -14.83 -1.68
C ASP A 16 19.00 -15.79 -0.67
N ASP A 17 17.86 -15.39 -0.11
CA ASP A 17 17.07 -16.19 0.85
C ASP A 17 15.57 -16.17 0.49
N PRO A 18 15.12 -17.10 -0.37
CA PRO A 18 13.73 -17.17 -0.80
C PRO A 18 12.74 -17.41 0.34
N GLN A 19 13.14 -18.12 1.40
CA GLN A 19 12.24 -18.39 2.53
C GLN A 19 12.00 -17.11 3.32
N ALA A 20 13.06 -16.40 3.70
CA ALA A 20 12.93 -15.11 4.37
C ALA A 20 12.17 -14.09 3.50
N TYR A 21 12.34 -14.16 2.18
CA TYR A 21 11.58 -13.30 1.28
C TYR A 21 10.08 -13.61 1.30
N LEU A 22 9.69 -14.89 1.27
CA LEU A 22 8.28 -15.28 1.38
C LEU A 22 7.64 -14.80 2.68
N GLU A 23 8.32 -15.00 3.82
CA GLU A 23 7.85 -14.53 5.13
C GLU A 23 7.68 -13.00 5.15
N PHE A 24 8.61 -12.27 4.53
CA PHE A 24 8.50 -10.82 4.36
C PHE A 24 7.30 -10.43 3.49
N LEU A 25 7.10 -11.09 2.34
CA LEU A 25 6.00 -10.79 1.42
C LEU A 25 4.64 -11.09 2.05
N GLU A 26 4.51 -12.14 2.86
CA GLU A 26 3.32 -12.45 3.65
C GLU A 26 3.01 -11.35 4.68
N ALA A 27 4.04 -10.91 5.42
CA ALA A 27 3.89 -9.82 6.39
C ALA A 27 3.53 -8.48 5.71
N LEU A 28 4.11 -8.22 4.54
CA LEU A 28 3.83 -7.05 3.71
C LEU A 28 2.38 -7.06 3.23
N GLU A 29 1.91 -8.16 2.66
CA GLU A 29 0.53 -8.32 2.19
C GLU A 29 -0.48 -8.12 3.33
N ALA A 30 -0.24 -8.72 4.49
CA ALA A 30 -1.10 -8.54 5.67
C ALA A 30 -1.15 -7.08 6.13
N THR A 31 0.00 -6.39 6.12
CA THR A 31 0.11 -4.98 6.50
C THR A 31 -0.63 -4.07 5.52
N LEU A 32 -0.47 -4.31 4.21
CA LEU A 32 -1.14 -3.55 3.16
C LEU A 32 -2.65 -3.77 3.19
N THR A 33 -3.10 -5.01 3.39
CA THR A 33 -4.53 -5.35 3.51
C THR A 33 -5.17 -4.62 4.69
N LYS A 34 -4.50 -4.62 5.85
CA LYS A 34 -4.98 -3.87 7.03
C LYS A 34 -5.01 -2.37 6.78
N SER A 35 -3.96 -1.82 6.19
CA SER A 35 -3.87 -0.38 5.92
C SER A 35 -4.92 0.07 4.90
N LYS A 36 -5.16 -0.73 3.86
CA LYS A 36 -6.25 -0.51 2.89
C LYS A 36 -7.59 -0.43 3.59
N ARG A 37 -7.96 -1.45 4.37
CA ARG A 37 -9.21 -1.46 5.13
C ARG A 37 -9.34 -0.22 6.03
N ASN A 38 -8.30 0.09 6.80
CA ASN A 38 -8.30 1.24 7.70
C ASN A 38 -8.51 2.57 6.96
N LEU A 39 -7.89 2.75 5.79
CA LEU A 39 -8.06 3.97 4.99
C LEU A 39 -9.47 4.09 4.42
N LEU A 40 -10.06 3.01 3.91
CA LEU A 40 -11.41 3.03 3.35
C LEU A 40 -12.46 3.27 4.43
N GLU A 41 -12.34 2.61 5.58
CA GLU A 41 -13.23 2.83 6.73
C GLU A 41 -13.09 4.26 7.27
N ALA A 42 -11.85 4.75 7.40
CA ALA A 42 -11.60 6.11 7.87
C ALA A 42 -12.06 7.17 6.86
N ALA A 43 -11.99 6.92 5.56
CA ALA A 43 -12.54 7.81 4.55
C ALA A 43 -14.07 7.92 4.68
N ALA A 44 -14.76 6.79 4.83
CA ALA A 44 -16.21 6.74 5.02
C ALA A 44 -16.66 7.41 6.33
N ALA A 45 -15.90 7.24 7.40
CA ALA A 45 -16.15 7.87 8.70
C ALA A 45 -15.59 9.30 8.82
N GLN A 46 -14.85 9.77 7.81
CA GLN A 46 -14.10 11.03 7.83
C GLN A 46 -13.16 11.16 9.04
N ASP A 47 -12.55 10.05 9.46
CA ASP A 47 -11.59 10.00 10.56
C ASP A 47 -10.19 10.43 10.08
N TRP A 48 -9.95 11.74 10.16
CA TRP A 48 -8.70 12.37 9.75
C TRP A 48 -7.48 11.93 10.57
N ASN A 49 -7.67 11.47 11.80
CA ASN A 49 -6.55 10.98 12.62
C ASN A 49 -6.07 9.63 12.09
N VAL A 50 -7.00 8.72 11.80
CA VAL A 50 -6.67 7.40 11.23
C VAL A 50 -6.10 7.54 9.82
N ILE A 51 -6.66 8.43 8.98
CA ILE A 51 -6.12 8.71 7.64
C ILE A 51 -4.66 9.19 7.74
N SER A 52 -4.40 10.19 8.59
CA SER A 52 -3.06 10.77 8.75
C SER A 52 -2.04 9.74 9.25
N ALA A 53 -2.41 8.97 10.28
CA ALA A 53 -1.56 7.93 10.86
C ALA A 53 -1.27 6.82 9.84
N THR A 54 -2.30 6.32 9.15
CA THR A 54 -2.16 5.21 8.18
C THR A 54 -1.34 5.64 6.96
N ARG A 55 -1.55 6.87 6.47
CA ARG A 55 -0.71 7.47 5.42
C ARG A 55 0.76 7.54 5.84
N HIS A 56 1.04 8.00 7.06
CA HIS A 56 2.42 8.12 7.55
C HIS A 56 3.12 6.76 7.59
N SER A 57 2.43 5.70 8.07
CA SER A 57 3.00 4.36 8.08
C SER A 57 3.18 3.75 6.69
N LEU A 58 2.30 4.05 5.75
CA LEU A 58 2.36 3.49 4.39
C LEU A 58 3.40 4.18 3.49
N LYS A 59 3.70 5.45 3.74
CA LYS A 59 4.54 6.27 2.85
C LYS A 59 5.86 5.59 2.46
N PRO A 60 6.66 5.06 3.39
CA PRO A 60 7.92 4.38 3.03
C PRO A 60 7.68 3.18 2.13
N THR A 61 6.69 2.33 2.46
CA THR A 61 6.36 1.14 1.67
C THR A 61 5.97 1.50 0.25
N MET A 62 5.14 2.53 0.06
CA MET A 62 4.74 2.97 -1.28
C MET A 62 5.94 3.50 -2.08
N THR A 63 6.87 4.22 -1.45
CA THR A 63 8.11 4.67 -2.10
C THR A 63 9.02 3.50 -2.49
N LEU A 64 9.25 2.53 -1.60
CA LEU A 64 10.08 1.36 -1.91
C LEU A 64 9.48 0.53 -3.06
N LEU A 65 8.15 0.47 -3.14
CA LEU A 65 7.42 -0.20 -4.21
C LEU A 65 7.29 0.63 -5.50
N GLY A 66 7.74 1.89 -5.55
CA GLY A 66 7.50 2.75 -6.70
C GLY A 66 6.01 3.05 -6.96
N ALA A 67 5.18 2.99 -5.91
CA ALA A 67 3.75 3.26 -5.90
C ALA A 67 3.47 4.66 -5.32
N GLU A 68 4.33 5.65 -5.58
CA GLU A 68 4.19 7.03 -5.13
C GLU A 68 2.86 7.70 -5.46
N PRO A 69 2.15 7.37 -6.57
CA PRO A 69 0.84 7.94 -6.81
C PRO A 69 -0.16 7.71 -5.66
N VAL A 70 -0.04 6.62 -4.89
CA VAL A 70 -0.86 6.40 -3.67
C VAL A 70 -0.56 7.47 -2.62
N ASN A 71 0.72 7.79 -2.43
CA ASN A 71 1.14 8.83 -1.50
C ASN A 71 0.65 10.20 -1.96
N ASP A 72 0.70 10.47 -3.26
CA ASP A 72 0.27 11.75 -3.84
C ASP A 72 -1.23 11.94 -3.63
N LEU A 73 -2.06 10.94 -3.94
CA LEU A 73 -3.51 10.99 -3.69
C LEU A 73 -3.83 11.21 -2.19
N LEU A 74 -3.21 10.45 -1.29
CA LEU A 74 -3.40 10.62 0.16
C LEU A 74 -2.83 11.96 0.68
N ASN A 75 -1.91 12.57 -0.06
CA ASN A 75 -1.40 13.92 0.21
C ASN A 75 -2.31 15.00 -0.37
N GLU A 76 -3.37 14.70 -1.10
CA GLU A 76 -4.39 15.68 -1.49
C GLU A 76 -5.51 15.77 -0.45
N TRP A 77 -5.79 14.68 0.26
CA TRP A 77 -6.83 14.63 1.29
C TRP A 77 -6.55 15.60 2.45
N ARG A 78 -7.54 16.43 2.81
CA ARG A 78 -7.44 17.47 3.86
C ARG A 78 -8.63 17.42 4.81
N PRO A 79 -8.46 17.73 6.12
CA PRO A 79 -9.56 17.84 7.08
C PRO A 79 -10.75 18.71 6.66
N SER A 80 -10.53 19.66 5.75
CA SER A 80 -11.58 20.52 5.18
C SER A 80 -12.43 19.85 4.10
N MET A 81 -12.03 18.69 3.58
CA MET A 81 -12.79 17.93 2.60
C MET A 81 -13.95 17.20 3.27
N SER A 82 -15.03 17.03 2.53
CA SER A 82 -16.20 16.23 2.93
C SER A 82 -16.52 15.23 1.83
N ASP A 83 -17.29 14.19 2.17
CA ASP A 83 -17.72 13.13 1.25
C ASP A 83 -16.55 12.54 0.42
N LEU A 84 -15.50 12.09 1.11
CA LEU A 84 -14.31 11.53 0.47
C LEU A 84 -14.68 10.33 -0.40
N ASP A 85 -14.46 10.46 -1.70
CA ASP A 85 -14.51 9.33 -2.62
C ASP A 85 -13.19 8.55 -2.57
N ALA A 86 -13.24 7.38 -1.96
CA ALA A 86 -12.09 6.49 -1.82
C ALA A 86 -11.96 5.48 -2.97
N THR A 87 -12.78 5.56 -4.02
CA THR A 87 -12.81 4.58 -5.13
C THR A 87 -11.46 4.50 -5.85
N GLU A 88 -10.85 5.65 -6.12
CA GLU A 88 -9.53 5.70 -6.76
C GLU A 88 -8.45 5.07 -5.86
N LEU A 89 -8.46 5.41 -4.57
CA LEU A 89 -7.54 4.86 -3.58
C LEU A 89 -7.69 3.34 -3.45
N ASP A 90 -8.94 2.82 -3.42
CA ASP A 90 -9.24 1.39 -3.37
C ASP A 90 -8.64 0.66 -4.59
N GLY A 91 -8.88 1.20 -5.79
CA GLY A 91 -8.34 0.64 -7.03
C GLY A 91 -6.80 0.62 -7.06
N MET A 92 -6.17 1.68 -6.56
CA MET A 92 -4.71 1.77 -6.49
C MET A 92 -4.11 0.79 -5.47
N LEU A 93 -4.67 0.71 -4.26
CA LEU A 93 -4.21 -0.23 -3.24
C LEU A 93 -4.47 -1.70 -3.63
N THR A 94 -5.51 -1.97 -4.43
CA THR A 94 -5.75 -3.28 -5.02
C THR A 94 -4.64 -3.68 -5.98
N GLN A 95 -4.24 -2.80 -6.90
CA GLN A 95 -3.10 -3.06 -7.80
C GLN A 95 -1.81 -3.34 -7.04
N VAL A 96 -1.58 -2.64 -5.92
CA VAL A 96 -0.42 -2.91 -5.05
C VAL A 96 -0.49 -4.31 -4.43
N LEU A 97 -1.65 -4.68 -3.88
CA LEU A 97 -1.86 -6.01 -3.28
C LEU A 97 -1.70 -7.13 -4.32
N ASP A 98 -2.27 -6.96 -5.51
CA ASP A 98 -2.16 -7.93 -6.61
C ASP A 98 -0.70 -8.11 -7.03
N ALA A 99 0.07 -7.03 -7.12
CA ALA A 99 1.50 -7.10 -7.43
C ALA A 99 2.31 -7.84 -6.34
N VAL A 100 1.96 -7.67 -5.05
CA VAL A 100 2.58 -8.41 -3.94
C VAL A 100 2.21 -9.89 -4.00
N ALA A 101 0.94 -10.22 -4.28
CA ALA A 101 0.48 -11.60 -4.43
C ALA A 101 1.19 -12.30 -5.60
N ASP A 102 1.31 -11.61 -6.75
CA ASP A 102 2.04 -12.08 -7.92
C ASP A 102 3.53 -12.30 -7.63
N LYS A 103 4.15 -11.39 -6.88
CA LYS A 103 5.56 -11.53 -6.49
C LYS A 103 5.73 -12.76 -5.58
N LYS A 104 4.88 -12.90 -4.57
CA LYS A 104 4.89 -14.04 -3.65
C LYS A 104 4.73 -15.37 -4.39
N ALA A 105 3.80 -15.46 -5.34
CA ALA A 105 3.59 -16.65 -6.17
C ALA A 105 4.79 -17.03 -7.04
N LYS A 106 5.66 -16.06 -7.40
CA LYS A 106 6.89 -16.28 -8.17
C LYS A 106 8.10 -16.59 -7.29
N THR A 107 8.02 -16.29 -6.00
CA THR A 107 9.07 -16.58 -5.00
C THR A 107 8.88 -17.97 -4.37
N ALA A 108 7.66 -18.50 -4.36
CA ALA A 108 7.30 -19.85 -3.88
C ALA A 108 7.69 -20.95 -4.88
#